data_AF-A0A950DGQ8-F1
#
_entry.id   AF-A0A950DGQ8-F1
#
_cell.length_a   1.000
_cell.length_b   1.000
_cell.length_c   1.000
_cell.angle_alpha   90.00
_cell.angle_beta   90.00
_cell.angle_gamma   90.00
#
_symmetry.space_group_name_H-M   'P 1'
#
loop_
_entity.id
_entity.type
_entity.pdbx_description
1 polymer ?
#
loop_
_entity_poly.entity_id
_entity_poly.type
_entity_poly.pdbx_seq_one_letter_code
_entity_poly.pdbx_strand_id
1 'polypeptide(L)'
;MKNPELDERIAQHARALIASDERAAEALVTPAGLATWRSVAAAIGARRPLDGYELLACARIGMQFIAKTRFSTASGALTLLIRWKQTEGGWMIAEAEDVSGKRSPWSDLQHYSRERGGATNA
;
A
#
# COMPACT_ATOMS: atom_id res chain seq x y z
N MET A 1 -2.16 3.77 15.78
CA MET A 1 -3.51 4.39 15.86
C MET A 1 -4.42 3.55 14.99
N LYS A 2 -5.44 2.89 15.54
CA LYS A 2 -6.42 2.14 14.76
C LYS A 2 -7.47 3.10 14.21
N ASN A 3 -7.83 2.98 12.95
CA ASN A 3 -8.91 3.75 12.32
C ASN A 3 -9.89 2.75 11.69
N PRO A 4 -10.96 2.36 12.42
CA PRO A 4 -11.83 1.27 11.99
C PRO A 4 -12.49 1.48 10.61
N GLU A 5 -12.82 2.73 10.26
CA GLU A 5 -13.41 3.05 8.97
C GLU A 5 -12.41 2.82 7.82
N LEU A 6 -11.16 3.23 8.02
CA LEU A 6 -10.08 2.98 7.08
C LEU A 6 -9.77 1.48 6.96
N ASP A 7 -9.71 0.78 8.10
CA ASP A 7 -9.43 -0.66 8.14
C ASP A 7 -10.49 -1.44 7.33
N GLU A 8 -11.77 -1.09 7.46
CA GLU A 8 -12.85 -1.68 6.67
C GLU A 8 -12.73 -1.36 5.18
N ARG A 9 -12.35 -0.12 4.82
CA ARG A 9 -12.14 0.27 3.42
C ARG A 9 -10.97 -0.48 2.78
N ILE A 10 -9.89 -0.68 3.51
CA ILE A 10 -8.76 -1.52 3.07
C ILE A 10 -9.23 -2.96 2.85
N ALA A 11 -10.00 -3.51 3.79
CA ALA A 11 -10.52 -4.87 3.69
C ALA A 11 -11.49 -5.02 2.49
N GLN A 12 -12.38 -4.05 2.29
CA GLN A 12 -13.31 -4.01 1.16
C GLN A 12 -12.56 -4.03 -0.18
N HIS A 13 -11.53 -3.19 -0.32
CA HIS A 13 -10.70 -3.15 -1.51
C HIS A 13 -9.96 -4.48 -1.75
N ALA A 14 -9.36 -5.04 -0.70
CA ALA A 14 -8.64 -6.31 -0.82
C ALA A 14 -9.58 -7.47 -1.22
N ARG A 15 -10.80 -7.52 -0.68
CA ARG A 15 -11.82 -8.50 -1.07
C ARG A 15 -12.24 -8.35 -2.52
N ALA A 16 -12.44 -7.12 -3.00
CA ALA A 16 -12.76 -6.87 -4.41
C ALA A 16 -11.64 -7.38 -5.34
N LEU A 17 -10.39 -7.13 -4.96
CA LEU A 17 -9.24 -7.64 -5.72
C LEU A 17 -9.17 -9.16 -5.73
N ILE A 18 -9.36 -9.83 -4.59
CA ILE A 18 -9.37 -11.30 -4.50
C ILE A 18 -10.50 -11.89 -5.36
N ALA A 19 -11.68 -11.28 -5.33
CA ALA A 19 -12.84 -11.69 -6.12
C ALA A 19 -12.72 -11.37 -7.63
N SER A 20 -11.63 -10.71 -8.07
CA SER A 20 -11.48 -10.20 -9.44
C SER A 20 -12.57 -9.21 -9.87
N ASP A 21 -13.17 -8.50 -8.91
CA ASP A 21 -14.17 -7.47 -9.16
C ASP A 21 -13.48 -6.10 -9.32
N GLU A 22 -12.97 -5.86 -10.52
CA GLU A 22 -12.25 -4.61 -10.85
C GLU A 22 -13.13 -3.38 -10.68
N ARG A 23 -14.45 -3.51 -10.91
CA ARG A 23 -15.39 -2.39 -10.77
C ARG A 23 -15.56 -2.02 -9.29
N ALA A 24 -15.70 -3.00 -8.40
CA ALA A 24 -15.78 -2.74 -6.97
C ALA A 24 -14.46 -2.20 -6.41
N ALA A 25 -13.32 -2.66 -6.92
CA ALA A 25 -12.01 -2.11 -6.54
C ALA A 25 -11.85 -0.65 -7.01
N GLU A 26 -12.15 -0.36 -8.29
CA GLU A 26 -12.06 0.99 -8.87
C GLU A 26 -13.04 1.98 -8.21
N ALA A 27 -14.20 1.52 -7.72
CA ALA A 27 -15.17 2.36 -7.00
C ALA A 27 -14.62 2.96 -5.69
N LEU A 28 -13.53 2.42 -5.16
CA LEU A 28 -12.85 2.94 -3.96
C LEU A 28 -11.75 3.94 -4.29
N VAL A 29 -11.56 4.26 -5.58
CA VAL A 29 -10.50 5.14 -6.07
C VAL A 29 -11.06 6.53 -6.36
N THR A 30 -10.31 7.55 -5.98
CA THR A 30 -10.67 8.94 -6.28
C THR A 30 -10.53 9.20 -7.78
N PRO A 31 -11.30 10.13 -8.38
CA PRO A 31 -11.17 10.42 -9.82
C PRO A 31 -9.74 10.76 -10.25
N ALA A 32 -9.00 11.51 -9.42
CA ALA A 32 -7.61 11.87 -9.66
C ALA A 32 -6.63 10.67 -9.56
N GLY A 33 -6.98 9.65 -8.78
CA GLY A 33 -6.17 8.43 -8.59
C GLY A 33 -6.43 7.33 -9.63
N LEU A 34 -7.43 7.47 -10.50
CA LEU A 34 -7.83 6.42 -11.44
C LEU A 34 -6.71 6.01 -12.41
N ALA A 35 -5.95 6.97 -12.91
CA ALA A 35 -4.88 6.68 -13.88
C ALA A 35 -3.76 5.83 -13.25
N THR A 36 -3.32 6.17 -12.03
CA THR A 36 -2.29 5.41 -11.32
C THR A 36 -2.82 4.06 -10.89
N TRP A 37 -4.07 4.00 -10.42
CA TRP A 37 -4.74 2.75 -10.09
C TRP A 37 -4.80 1.77 -11.26
N ARG A 38 -5.25 2.21 -12.44
CA ARG A 38 -5.39 1.32 -13.61
C ARG A 38 -4.07 0.73 -14.09
N SER A 39 -2.98 1.50 -13.98
CA SER A 39 -1.63 1.00 -14.24
C SER A 39 -1.26 -0.15 -13.29
N VAL A 40 -1.55 0.02 -12.00
CA VAL A 40 -1.37 -1.04 -11.00
C VAL A 40 -2.30 -2.22 -11.26
N ALA A 41 -3.58 -1.99 -11.54
CA ALA A 41 -4.59 -3.03 -11.77
C ALA A 41 -4.19 -3.98 -12.92
N ALA A 42 -3.60 -3.45 -14.00
CA ALA A 42 -3.05 -4.28 -15.07
C ALA A 42 -1.95 -5.23 -14.57
N ALA A 43 -1.04 -4.74 -13.71
CA ALA A 43 0.00 -5.54 -13.08
C ALA A 43 -0.55 -6.55 -12.05
N ILE A 44 -1.68 -6.25 -11.40
CA ILE A 44 -2.41 -7.20 -10.56
C ILE A 44 -2.98 -8.32 -11.43
N GLY A 45 -3.64 -7.97 -12.55
CA GLY A 45 -4.23 -8.93 -13.49
C GLY A 45 -3.26 -10.00 -13.96
N ALA A 46 -2.01 -9.63 -14.24
CA ALA A 46 -0.95 -10.55 -14.67
C ALA A 46 -0.48 -11.54 -13.59
N ARG A 47 -0.86 -11.34 -12.31
CA ARG A 47 -0.45 -12.16 -11.17
C ARG A 47 -1.59 -12.93 -10.51
N ARG A 48 -2.79 -12.85 -11.10
CA ARG A 48 -3.97 -13.60 -10.64
C ARG A 48 -3.74 -15.11 -10.78
N PRO A 49 -4.41 -15.95 -9.97
CA PRO A 49 -5.34 -15.59 -8.88
C PRO A 49 -4.64 -15.00 -7.65
N LEU A 50 -5.41 -14.24 -6.85
CA LEU A 50 -4.99 -13.79 -5.53
C LEU A 50 -5.73 -14.62 -4.48
N ASP A 51 -5.00 -15.25 -3.57
CA ASP A 51 -5.57 -16.24 -2.63
C ASP A 51 -5.95 -15.63 -1.28
N GLY A 52 -5.40 -14.47 -0.96
CA GLY A 52 -5.58 -13.80 0.33
C GLY A 52 -4.79 -12.52 0.42
N TYR A 53 -4.96 -11.81 1.53
CA TYR A 53 -4.21 -10.57 1.80
C TYR A 53 -3.83 -10.42 3.27
N GLU A 54 -2.80 -9.62 3.51
CA GLU A 54 -2.33 -9.20 4.82
C GLU A 54 -2.01 -7.70 4.79
N LEU A 55 -2.49 -6.95 5.79
CA LEU A 55 -2.09 -5.56 5.99
C LEU A 55 -0.77 -5.54 6.79
N LEU A 56 0.35 -5.26 6.12
CA LEU A 56 1.69 -5.29 6.72
C LEU A 56 2.00 -4.05 7.56
N ALA A 57 1.54 -2.88 7.11
CA ALA A 57 1.78 -1.62 7.78
C ALA A 57 0.72 -0.58 7.40
N CYS A 58 0.45 0.34 8.31
CA CYS A 58 -0.38 1.50 8.03
C CYS A 58 0.16 2.71 8.80
N ALA A 59 0.57 3.76 8.09
CA ALA A 59 1.14 4.97 8.65
C ALA A 59 0.29 6.19 8.31
N ARG A 60 0.15 7.12 9.26
CA ARG A 60 -0.52 8.41 9.02
C ARG A 60 0.50 9.45 8.55
N ILE A 61 0.19 10.17 7.48
CA ILE A 61 0.98 11.28 6.96
C ILE A 61 0.04 12.48 6.76
N GLY A 62 0.11 13.45 7.67
CA GLY A 62 -0.84 14.56 7.72
C GLY A 62 -2.29 14.07 7.88
N MET A 63 -3.12 14.35 6.87
CA MET A 63 -4.53 13.94 6.79
C MET A 63 -4.74 12.65 5.98
N GLN A 64 -3.66 11.99 5.56
CA GLN A 64 -3.70 10.79 4.73
C GLN A 64 -3.13 9.60 5.48
N PHE A 65 -3.40 8.41 4.96
CA PHE A 65 -2.77 7.18 5.40
C PHE A 65 -2.05 6.51 4.23
N ILE A 66 -0.93 5.84 4.52
CA ILE A 66 -0.28 4.93 3.59
C ILE A 66 -0.37 3.53 4.18
N ALA A 67 -1.09 2.65 3.47
CA ALA A 67 -1.26 1.25 3.81
C ALA A 67 -0.40 0.38 2.89
N LYS A 68 0.36 -0.54 3.48
CA LYS A 68 1.13 -1.55 2.76
C LYS A 68 0.41 -2.89 2.86
N THR A 69 -0.11 -3.38 1.75
CA THR A 69 -0.90 -4.62 1.72
C THR A 69 -0.17 -5.64 0.87
N ARG A 70 -0.02 -6.86 1.41
CA ARG A 70 0.54 -8.01 0.70
C ARG A 70 -0.61 -8.91 0.27
N PHE A 71 -0.57 -9.38 -0.97
CA PHE A 71 -1.46 -10.39 -1.52
C PHE A 71 -0.66 -11.66 -1.83
N SER A 72 -1.21 -12.80 -1.46
CA SER A 72 -0.66 -14.10 -1.82
C SER A 72 -1.09 -14.47 -3.24
N THR A 73 -0.16 -15.01 -4.03
CA THR A 73 -0.44 -15.53 -5.38
C THR A 73 0.19 -16.90 -5.53
N ALA A 74 -0.25 -17.68 -6.53
CA ALA A 74 0.32 -19.00 -6.82
C ALA A 74 1.84 -18.98 -7.09
N SER A 75 2.38 -17.87 -7.60
CA SER A 75 3.78 -17.70 -7.97
C SER A 75 4.60 -16.87 -6.98
N GLY A 76 4.01 -16.43 -5.87
CA GLY A 76 4.70 -15.64 -4.85
C GLY A 76 3.78 -14.66 -4.12
N ALA A 77 4.16 -13.39 -4.13
CA ALA A 77 3.39 -12.34 -3.49
C ALA A 77 3.43 -11.02 -4.27
N LEU A 78 2.30 -10.34 -4.29
CA LEU A 78 2.16 -8.96 -4.75
C LEU A 78 2.13 -8.06 -3.52
N THR A 79 2.88 -6.97 -3.49
CA THR A 79 2.80 -5.96 -2.43
C THR A 79 2.42 -4.61 -3.01
N LEU A 80 1.33 -4.04 -2.50
CA LEU A 80 0.85 -2.72 -2.87
C LEU A 80 1.14 -1.72 -1.75
N LEU A 81 1.56 -0.53 -2.13
CA LEU A 81 1.58 0.65 -1.27
C LEU A 81 0.47 1.59 -1.71
N ILE A 82 -0.52 1.80 -0.85
CA ILE A 82 -1.77 2.49 -1.19
C ILE A 82 -1.92 3.72 -0.30
N ARG A 83 -2.07 4.88 -0.92
CA ARG A 83 -2.35 6.14 -0.24
C ARG A 83 -3.85 6.35 -0.16
N TRP A 84 -4.35 6.49 1.06
CA TRP A 84 -5.74 6.74 1.39
C TRP A 84 -5.93 8.20 1.85
N LYS A 85 -6.98 8.84 1.37
CA LYS A 85 -7.40 10.17 1.83
C LYS A 85 -8.88 10.17 2.18
N GLN A 86 -9.27 10.99 3.16
CA GLN A 86 -10.67 11.23 3.46
C GLN A 86 -11.29 12.11 2.36
N THR A 87 -12.47 11.72 1.90
CA THR A 87 -13.34 12.53 1.04
C THR A 87 -14.73 12.63 1.69
N GLU A 88 -15.66 13.35 1.06
CA GLU A 88 -17.08 13.36 1.49
C GLU A 88 -17.71 11.95 1.49
N GLY A 89 -17.22 11.04 0.64
CA GLY A 89 -17.66 9.64 0.57
C GLY A 89 -16.92 8.67 1.49
N GLY A 90 -16.04 9.17 2.37
CA GLY A 90 -15.20 8.38 3.27
C GLY A 90 -13.76 8.21 2.78
N TRP A 91 -13.05 7.23 3.33
CA TRP A 91 -11.68 6.92 2.89
C TRP A 91 -11.65 6.36 1.48
N MET A 92 -10.88 6.99 0.60
CA MET A 92 -10.69 6.57 -0.78
C MET A 92 -9.22 6.55 -1.18
N ILE A 93 -8.90 5.72 -2.17
CA ILE A 93 -7.56 5.56 -2.74
C ILE A 93 -7.22 6.79 -3.58
N ALA A 94 -6.18 7.51 -3.16
CA ALA A 94 -5.62 8.64 -3.90
C ALA A 94 -4.53 8.19 -4.87
N GLU A 95 -3.79 7.14 -4.51
CA GLU A 95 -2.67 6.63 -5.29
C GLU A 95 -2.39 5.18 -4.87
N ALA A 96 -1.92 4.36 -5.82
CA ALA A 96 -1.46 3.02 -5.55
C ALA A 96 -0.15 2.78 -6.32
N GLU A 97 0.73 1.99 -5.72
CA GLU A 97 1.98 1.57 -6.33
C GLU A 97 2.19 0.07 -6.08
N ASP A 98 2.57 -0.66 -7.13
CA ASP A 98 3.13 -2.00 -7.00
C ASP A 98 4.60 -1.89 -6.55
N VAL A 99 4.88 -2.38 -5.33
CA VAL A 99 6.22 -2.40 -4.73
C VAL A 99 6.80 -3.82 -4.64
N SER A 100 6.21 -4.77 -5.36
CA SER A 100 6.69 -6.16 -5.42
C SER A 100 8.09 -6.23 -6.01
N GLY A 101 9.01 -6.91 -5.32
CA GLY A 101 10.39 -7.08 -5.79
C GLY A 101 11.22 -5.80 -5.81
N LYS A 102 10.65 -4.63 -5.46
CA LYS A 102 11.41 -3.39 -5.33
C LYS A 102 12.21 -3.45 -4.03
N ARG A 103 13.53 -3.35 -4.14
CA ARG A 103 14.39 -3.04 -2.99
C ARG A 103 13.97 -1.66 -2.47
N SER A 104 13.92 -1.48 -1.15
CA SER A 104 13.70 -0.14 -0.60
C SER A 104 14.79 0.78 -1.15
N PRO A 105 14.47 1.99 -1.62
CA PRO A 105 15.51 2.94 -2.04
C PRO A 105 16.44 3.32 -0.89
N TRP A 106 16.05 3.02 0.36
CA TRP A 106 16.86 3.19 1.56
C TRP A 106 17.73 1.97 1.90
N SER A 107 17.63 0.86 1.14
CA SER A 107 18.37 -0.38 1.44
C SER A 107 19.87 -0.23 1.28
N ASP A 108 20.30 0.73 0.46
CA ASP A 108 21.72 0.98 0.17
C ASP A 108 22.29 2.12 1.02
N LEU A 109 21.46 2.77 1.85
CA LEU A 109 21.94 3.80 2.77
C LEU A 109 22.57 3.13 3.99
N GLN A 110 23.83 3.49 4.29
CA GLN A 110 24.47 3.10 5.53
C GLN A 110 23.57 3.50 6.71
N HIS A 111 23.19 2.52 7.53
CA HIS A 111 22.55 2.79 8.80
C HIS A 111 23.50 3.68 9.62
N TYR A 112 23.06 4.89 9.97
CA TYR A 112 23.73 5.70 10.98
C TYR A 112 23.61 4.96 12.33
N SER A 113 24.56 4.06 12.61
CA SER A 113 24.75 3.55 13.96
C SER A 113 25.29 4.71 14.79
N ARG A 114 24.67 4.93 15.95
CA ARG A 114 24.99 6.00 16.89
C ARG A 114 26.28 5.70 17.68
N GLU A 115 27.28 5.11 17.02
CA GLU A 115 28.58 4.78 17.60
C GLU A 115 29.63 5.75 17.08
N ARG A 116 29.55 6.98 17.57
CA ARG A 116 30.74 7.82 17.81
C ARG A 116 30.39 8.97 18.77
N GLY A 117 29.92 8.56 19.96
CA GLY A 117 30.18 9.34 21.16
C GLY A 117 31.62 9.06 21.59
N GLY A 118 32.52 9.98 21.28
CA GLY A 118 33.92 9.88 21.66
C GLY A 118 34.52 11.28 21.67
N ALA A 119 34.22 12.03 22.73
CA ALA A 119 34.96 13.24 23.05
C ALA A 119 36.38 12.85 23.44
N THR A 120 37.38 13.50 22.83
CA THR A 120 38.61 13.92 23.50
C THR A 120 39.25 15.00 22.66
N ASN A 121 39.03 16.26 23.06
CA ASN A 121 40.06 17.28 22.90
C ASN A 121 41.16 16.93 23.89
N ALA A 122 42.38 16.77 23.39
CA ALA A 122 43.61 16.91 24.14
C ALA A 122 44.53 17.82 23.33
#